data_AF-A0A0F9L6M9-F1
#
_entry.id   AF-A0A0F9L6M9-F1
#
_cell.length_a   1.000
_cell.length_b   1.000
_cell.length_c   1.000
_cell.angle_alpha   90.00
_cell.angle_beta   90.00
_cell.angle_gamma   90.00
#
_symmetry.space_group_name_H-M   'P 1'
#
loop_
_entity.id
_entity.type
_entity.pdbx_description
1 polymer ?
#
loop_
_entity_poly.entity_id
_entity_poly.type
_entity_poly.pdbx_seq_one_letter_code
_entity_poly.pdbx_strand_id
1 'polypeptide(L)' 'TKETTENILGEYANYGFTLKEPDDHILELYHGDKRIARLNQSTATPEIIRKGCRNYLANILR' A
#
# COMPACT_ATOMS: atom_id res chain seq x y z
N THR A 1 15.32 12.36 -3.59
CA THR A 1 13.89 12.55 -3.94
C THR A 1 13.09 11.60 -3.10
N LYS A 2 12.38 12.07 -2.07
CA LYS A 2 11.37 11.24 -1.39
C LYS A 2 10.30 11.00 -2.44
N GLU A 3 10.30 9.84 -3.05
CA GLU A 3 9.23 9.41 -3.93
C GLU A 3 7.97 9.40 -3.08
N THR A 4 7.13 10.42 -3.28
CA THR A 4 5.94 10.61 -2.44
C THR A 4 5.09 9.36 -2.54
N THR A 5 4.55 8.96 -1.41
CA THR A 5 3.72 7.77 -1.20
C THR A 5 2.62 7.56 -2.26
N GLU A 6 2.13 8.65 -2.86
CA GLU A 6 1.19 8.67 -3.99
C GLU A 6 1.77 8.04 -5.28
N ASN A 7 3.06 8.22 -5.55
CA ASN A 7 3.73 7.67 -6.74
C ASN A 7 3.88 6.14 -6.65
N ILE A 8 4.01 5.62 -5.42
CA ILE A 8 4.15 4.19 -5.14
C ILE A 8 2.82 3.46 -5.46
N LEU A 9 1.70 4.01 -5.00
CA LEU A 9 0.37 3.44 -5.22
C LEU A 9 -0.12 3.59 -6.66
N GLY A 10 0.22 4.69 -7.35
CA GLY A 10 -0.26 4.94 -8.70
C GLY A 10 -1.79 4.92 -8.78
N GLU A 11 -2.36 4.18 -9.73
CA GLU A 11 -3.81 4.08 -9.91
C GLU A 11 -4.57 3.54 -8.68
N TYR A 12 -3.91 2.76 -7.82
CA TYR A 12 -4.53 2.19 -6.61
C TYR A 12 -4.95 3.26 -5.60
N ALA A 13 -4.33 4.45 -5.62
CA ALA A 13 -4.78 5.57 -4.79
C ALA A 13 -6.25 5.96 -5.11
N ASN A 14 -6.66 5.90 -6.39
CA ASN A 14 -8.03 6.20 -6.81
C ASN A 14 -9.05 5.16 -6.36
N TYR A 15 -8.60 3.95 -6.02
CA TYR A 15 -9.44 2.88 -5.48
C TYR A 15 -9.54 2.93 -3.93
N GLY A 16 -9.08 4.02 -3.29
CA GLY A 16 -9.17 4.18 -1.84
C GLY A 16 -8.05 3.50 -1.05
N PHE A 17 -6.97 3.09 -1.72
CA PHE A 17 -5.76 2.62 -1.03
C PHE A 17 -4.95 3.81 -0.50
N THR A 18 -4.41 3.64 0.70
CA THR A 18 -3.48 4.59 1.32
C THR A 18 -2.33 3.84 1.97
N LEU A 19 -1.20 4.52 2.11
CA LEU A 19 -0.04 4.01 2.84
C LEU A 19 0.22 4.94 4.02
N LYS A 20 0.53 4.35 5.17
CA LYS A 20 0.87 5.08 6.40
C LYS A 20 2.23 4.60 6.90
N GLU A 21 2.99 5.52 7.46
CA GLU A 21 4.32 5.27 8.04
C GLU A 21 4.21 5.46 9.57
N PRO A 22 3.73 4.45 10.32
CA PRO A 22 3.58 4.58 11.77
C PRO A 22 4.92 4.58 12.52
N ASP A 23 5.99 4.11 11.90
CA ASP A 23 7.32 3.93 12.49
C ASP A 23 8.41 4.00 11.39
N ASP A 24 9.66 4.28 11.76
CA ASP A 24 10.76 4.62 10.84
C ASP A 24 11.13 3.50 9.84
N HIS A 25 10.67 2.28 10.11
CA HIS A 25 10.94 1.10 9.28
C HIS A 25 9.68 0.37 8.83
N ILE A 26 8.50 0.90 9.14
CA ILE A 26 7.23 0.22 8.90
C ILE A 26 6.39 1.03 7.93
N LEU A 27 5.89 0.34 6.92
CA LEU A 27 4.92 0.87 5.97
C LEU A 27 3.66 0.02 6.03
N GLU A 28 2.53 0.65 6.35
CA GLU A 28 1.24 -0.02 6.42
C GLU A 28 0.37 0.36 5.22
N LEU A 29 -0.15 -0.65 4.52
CA LEU A 29 -1.09 -0.49 3.42
C LEU A 29 -2.53 -0.61 3.94
N TYR A 30 -3.35 0.36 3.61
CA TYR A 30 -4.74 0.47 3.99
C TYR A 30 -5.65 0.55 2.76
N HIS A 31 -6.90 0.12 2.92
CA HIS A 31 -8.00 0.37 1.99
C HIS A 31 -9.20 0.88 2.80
N GLY A 32 -9.51 2.18 2.67
CA GLY A 32 -10.36 2.87 3.64
C GLY A 32 -9.77 2.75 5.06
N ASP A 33 -10.60 2.36 6.03
CA ASP A 33 -10.17 2.16 7.43
C ASP A 33 -9.51 0.80 7.71
N LYS A 34 -9.49 -0.11 6.73
CA LYS A 34 -8.96 -1.47 6.94
C LYS A 34 -7.49 -1.56 6.58
N ARG A 35 -6.67 -2.01 7.53
CA ARG A 35 -5.27 -2.37 7.26
C ARG A 35 -5.21 -3.68 6.47
N ILE A 36 -4.58 -3.63 5.31
CA ILE A 36 -4.44 -4.74 4.36
C ILE A 36 -3.10 -5.46 4.53
N ALA A 37 -2.02 -4.70 4.74
CA ALA A 37 -0.70 -5.26 4.94
C ALA A 37 0.17 -4.37 5.84
N ARG A 38 1.15 -5.00 6.49
CA ARG A 38 2.23 -4.33 7.22
C ARG A 38 3.54 -4.79 6.60
N LEU A 39 4.32 -3.86 6.06
CA LEU A 39 5.53 -4.10 5.30
C LEU A 39 6.70 -3.42 6.00
N ASN A 40 7.90 -3.95 5.80
CA ASN A 40 9.11 -3.23 6.19
C ASN A 40 9.48 -2.28 5.05
N GLN A 41 9.67 -1.00 5.35
CA GLN A 41 9.98 0.05 4.38
C GLN A 41 11.21 -0.27 3.52
N SER A 42 12.24 -0.92 4.09
CA SER A 42 13.44 -1.34 3.35
C SER A 42 13.16 -2.41 2.28
N THR A 43 12.05 -3.14 2.42
CA THR A 43 11.62 -4.19 1.49
C THR A 43 10.37 -3.81 0.69
N ALA A 44 9.69 -2.72 1.04
CA ALA A 44 8.39 -2.34 0.50
C ALA A 44 8.56 -1.64 -0.85
N THR A 45 8.95 -2.40 -1.88
CA THR A 45 9.03 -1.88 -3.24
C THR A 45 7.63 -1.55 -3.78
N PRO A 46 7.53 -0.64 -4.77
CA PRO A 46 6.24 -0.35 -5.41
C PRO A 46 5.55 -1.59 -5.96
N GLU A 47 6.32 -2.57 -6.48
CA GLU A 47 5.75 -3.83 -6.98
C GLU A 47 5.08 -4.65 -5.86
N ILE A 48 5.73 -4.79 -4.70
CA ILE A 48 5.19 -5.52 -3.54
C ILE A 48 3.90 -4.86 -3.04
N ILE A 49 3.90 -3.54 -2.97
CA ILE A 49 2.74 -2.75 -2.53
C ILE A 49 1.58 -2.92 -3.51
N ARG A 50 1.82 -2.75 -4.81
CA ARG A 50 0.80 -2.91 -5.86
C ARG A 50 0.28 -4.35 -5.95
N LYS A 51 1.13 -5.34 -5.71
CA LYS A 51 0.71 -6.75 -5.58
C LYS A 51 -0.23 -6.94 -4.40
N GLY A 52 0.04 -6.31 -3.26
CA GLY A 52 -0.86 -6.28 -2.10
C GLY A 52 -2.23 -5.70 -2.45
N CYS A 53 -2.25 -4.56 -3.17
CA CYS A 53 -3.49 -3.93 -3.63
C CYS A 53 -4.30 -4.87 -4.54
N ARG A 54 -3.68 -5.46 -5.58
CA ARG A 54 -4.34 -6.41 -6.49
C ARG A 54 -4.92 -7.61 -5.78
N ASN A 55 -4.15 -8.22 -4.87
CA ASN A 55 -4.59 -9.38 -4.12
C ASN A 55 -5.80 -9.06 -3.24
N TYR A 56 -5.83 -7.86 -2.65
CA TYR A 56 -6.98 -7.43 -1.86
C TYR A 56 -8.21 -7.20 -2.73
N LEU A 57 -8.08 -6.45 -3.83
CA LEU A 57 -9.18 -6.24 -4.79
C LEU A 57 -9.75 -7.56 -5.30
N ALA A 58 -8.90 -8.52 -5.65
CA ALA A 58 -9.32 -9.85 -6.12
C ALA A 58 -10.04 -10.68 -5.04
N ASN A 59 -9.78 -10.43 -3.75
CA ASN A 59 -10.47 -11.11 -2.64
C ASN A 59 -11.79 -10.46 -2.27
N ILE A 60 -11.94 -9.14 -2.39
CA ILE A 60 -13.19 -8.44 -2.06
C ILE A 60 -14.24 -8.48 -3.17
N LEU A 61 -13.82 -8.74 -4.42
CA LEU A 61 -14.70 -8.86 -5.59
C LEU A 61 -15.17 -10.31 -5.84
N ARG A 62 -14.86 -11.23 -4.92
CA ARG A 62 -15.39 -12.61 -4.91
C ARG A 62 -16.60 -12.70 -3.99
#